data_AF-W4LD66-F1
#
_entry.id   AF-W4LD66-F1
#
_cell.length_a   1.000
_cell.length_b   1.000
_cell.length_c   1.000
_cell.angle_alpha   90.00
_cell.angle_beta   90.00
_cell.angle_gamma   90.00
#
_symmetry.space_group_name_H-M   'P 1'
#
loop_
_entity.id
_entity.type
_entity.pdbx_description
1 polymer ?
#
loop_
_entity_poly.entity_id
_entity_poly.type
_entity_poly.pdbx_seq_one_letter_code
_entity_poly.pdbx_strand_id
1 'polypeptide(L)'
;MASLVNFRIPAIIYDANTNAKGWKKVDDYTVEFRTKSPDSFFPYQVCYILISSPAQFEKVGGDWQKYLNEPSGTGPWKMTKLVPRERAEFVPFKEHWDPSRQPKLDKVITIPIPEPNARTNALLAGEVDWIEAPAPDAIPRLEQEGMVISSNLYPHVWSWHLSRVEGSPWNDIRVRKAANLAIDREGIIELLGGYAREAKGHVSSTDPWFGEPGFELKSDPDAAAKLLAEAGYGPDKPVEVKVLISASGSGQM
;
A
#
# COMPACT_ATOMS: atom_id res chain seq x y z
N MET A 1 12.96 -7.96 32.25
CA MET A 1 12.94 -9.20 31.44
C MET A 1 11.50 -9.51 31.07
N ALA A 2 11.03 -9.03 29.92
CA ALA A 2 9.71 -9.38 29.42
C ALA A 2 9.83 -10.73 28.70
N SER A 3 9.19 -11.77 29.23
CA SER A 3 9.20 -13.08 28.59
C SER A 3 8.31 -13.06 27.35
N LEU A 4 8.76 -13.69 26.27
CA LEU A 4 7.99 -13.88 25.02
C LEU A 4 6.76 -14.80 25.17
N VAL A 5 6.29 -15.03 26.40
CA VAL A 5 5.42 -16.16 26.75
C VAL A 5 4.04 -16.14 26.07
N ASN A 6 3.55 -14.99 25.59
CA ASN A 6 2.20 -14.92 25.02
C ASN A 6 2.14 -14.36 23.59
N PHE A 7 3.13 -14.61 22.73
CA PHE A 7 3.11 -14.16 21.32
C PHE A 7 1.74 -14.46 20.65
N ARG A 8 0.93 -13.43 20.39
CA ARG A 8 -0.26 -13.54 19.52
C ARG A 8 0.06 -12.77 18.25
N ILE A 9 0.39 -13.49 17.19
CA ILE A 9 0.46 -12.91 15.84
C ILE A 9 -0.98 -12.49 15.50
N PRO A 10 -1.28 -11.18 15.32
CA PRO A 10 -2.61 -10.75 14.93
C PRO A 10 -3.00 -11.46 13.63
N ALA A 11 -4.27 -11.84 13.53
CA ALA A 11 -4.87 -12.72 12.53
C ALA A 11 -4.77 -12.26 11.06
N ILE A 12 -3.96 -11.25 10.73
CA ILE A 12 -3.73 -10.80 9.35
C ILE A 12 -2.99 -11.88 8.52
N ILE A 13 -2.26 -12.79 9.18
CA ILE A 13 -1.49 -13.86 8.49
C ILE A 13 -2.21 -15.22 8.53
N TYR A 14 -3.30 -15.36 9.29
CA TYR A 14 -4.09 -16.59 9.29
C TYR A 14 -5.31 -16.45 8.37
N ASP A 15 -5.06 -16.16 7.09
CA ASP A 15 -5.98 -16.60 6.03
C ASP A 15 -5.79 -18.12 5.84
N ALA A 16 -6.88 -18.85 5.64
CA ALA A 16 -6.89 -20.26 5.28
C ALA A 16 -6.07 -20.57 4.00
N ASN A 17 -5.75 -19.54 3.22
CA ASN A 17 -4.91 -19.58 2.02
C ASN A 17 -3.41 -19.42 2.26
N THR A 18 -2.94 -19.24 3.50
CA THR A 18 -1.49 -19.12 3.75
C THR A 18 -0.78 -20.48 3.73
N ASN A 19 0.47 -20.48 3.28
CA ASN A 19 1.34 -21.65 3.36
C ASN A 19 1.85 -21.91 4.79
N ALA A 20 1.50 -21.06 5.77
CA ALA A 20 1.82 -21.29 7.17
C ALA A 20 1.05 -22.50 7.71
N LYS A 21 1.79 -23.47 8.27
CA LYS A 21 1.25 -24.63 9.01
C LYS A 21 1.13 -24.33 10.50
N GLY A 22 2.03 -23.51 11.03
CA GLY A 22 2.00 -23.08 12.43
C GLY A 22 3.34 -22.53 12.87
N TRP A 23 3.42 -22.13 14.13
CA TRP A 23 4.65 -21.68 14.78
C TRP A 23 4.71 -22.21 16.21
N LYS A 24 5.91 -22.25 16.80
CA LYS A 24 6.07 -22.50 18.24
C LYS A 24 7.26 -21.71 18.78
N LYS A 25 7.16 -21.32 20.05
CA LYS A 25 8.32 -20.87 20.83
C LYS A 25 9.24 -22.08 21.06
N VAL A 26 10.51 -21.96 20.68
CA VAL A 26 11.54 -22.96 20.99
C VAL A 26 12.23 -22.59 22.30
N ASP A 27 12.63 -21.32 22.42
CA ASP A 27 13.21 -20.73 23.63
C ASP A 27 12.91 -19.21 23.68
N ASP A 28 13.59 -18.47 24.54
CA ASP A 28 13.35 -17.03 24.76
C ASP A 28 13.75 -16.11 23.60
N TYR A 29 14.52 -16.59 22.61
CA TYR A 29 14.92 -15.81 21.43
C TYR A 29 14.75 -16.58 20.12
N THR A 30 14.18 -17.78 20.17
CA THR A 30 13.97 -18.64 19.00
C THR A 30 12.49 -18.97 18.78
N VAL A 31 12.00 -18.66 17.58
CA VAL A 31 10.67 -19.05 17.10
C VAL A 31 10.84 -19.98 15.90
N GLU A 32 10.21 -21.16 15.95
CA GLU A 32 10.14 -22.07 14.82
C GLU A 32 8.85 -21.81 14.05
N PHE A 33 8.96 -21.56 12.75
CA PHE A 33 7.83 -21.52 11.82
C PHE A 33 7.81 -22.78 10.96
N ARG A 34 6.61 -23.33 10.74
CA ARG A 34 6.39 -24.48 9.84
C ARG A 34 5.51 -24.04 8.69
N THR A 35 5.89 -24.38 7.47
CA THR A 35 5.07 -24.22 6.27
C THR A 35 4.48 -25.56 5.84
N LYS A 36 3.44 -25.55 4.98
CA LYS A 36 2.82 -26.77 4.44
C LYS A 36 3.69 -27.40 3.34
N SER A 37 4.41 -26.57 2.59
CA SER A 37 5.40 -26.93 1.57
C SER A 37 6.62 -25.99 1.64
N PRO A 38 7.75 -26.30 0.97
CA PRO A 38 8.84 -25.33 0.80
C PRO A 38 8.32 -23.99 0.26
N ASP A 39 8.69 -22.89 0.90
CA ASP A 39 8.24 -21.54 0.56
C ASP A 39 9.44 -20.60 0.40
N SER A 40 9.79 -20.29 -0.85
CA SER A 40 10.89 -19.37 -1.15
C SER A 40 10.56 -17.91 -0.80
N PHE A 41 9.28 -17.57 -0.60
CA PHE A 41 8.84 -16.23 -0.23
C PHE A 41 8.76 -16.01 1.28
N PHE A 42 8.89 -17.07 2.10
CA PHE A 42 8.79 -16.96 3.55
C PHE A 42 9.70 -15.89 4.17
N PRO A 43 10.98 -15.71 3.74
CA PRO A 43 11.82 -14.62 4.25
C PRO A 43 11.30 -13.20 3.97
N TYR A 44 10.50 -13.01 2.91
CA TYR A 44 9.86 -11.72 2.65
C TYR A 44 8.55 -11.58 3.44
N GLN A 45 7.81 -12.67 3.60
CA GLN A 45 6.56 -12.70 4.36
C GLN A 45 6.79 -12.44 5.86
N VAL A 46 7.90 -12.93 6.44
CA VAL A 46 8.19 -12.76 7.86
C VAL A 46 8.34 -11.27 8.24
N CYS A 47 8.77 -10.42 7.31
CA CYS A 47 8.87 -8.97 7.50
C CYS A 47 7.50 -8.29 7.75
N TYR A 48 6.40 -8.94 7.37
CA TYR A 48 5.04 -8.46 7.60
C TYR A 48 4.43 -8.99 8.91
N ILE A 49 5.16 -9.80 9.69
CA ILE A 49 4.73 -10.20 11.03
C ILE A 49 4.96 -9.04 12.00
N LEU A 50 3.90 -8.27 12.27
CA LEU A 50 3.92 -7.20 13.25
C LEU A 50 3.64 -7.74 14.66
N ILE A 51 4.37 -7.23 15.66
CA ILE A 51 4.30 -7.73 17.03
C ILE A 51 3.39 -6.85 17.89
N SER A 52 2.35 -7.46 18.45
CA SER A 52 1.45 -6.84 19.42
C SER A 52 1.72 -7.37 20.83
N SER A 53 1.70 -6.48 21.83
CA SER A 53 1.93 -6.84 23.23
C SER A 53 0.78 -7.69 23.78
N PRO A 54 1.05 -8.94 24.19
CA PRO A 54 0.01 -9.81 24.74
C PRO A 54 -0.48 -9.31 26.11
N ALA A 55 0.43 -8.76 26.91
CA ALA A 55 0.09 -8.18 28.21
C ALA A 55 -0.88 -7.00 28.05
N GLN A 56 -0.70 -6.17 27.02
CA GLN A 56 -1.66 -5.09 26.74
C GLN A 56 -3.00 -5.65 26.25
N PHE A 57 -2.99 -6.67 25.40
CA PHE A 57 -4.21 -7.35 24.95
C PHE A 57 -5.02 -7.94 26.12
N GLU A 58 -4.35 -8.62 27.05
CA GLU A 58 -4.96 -9.14 28.28
C GLU A 58 -5.48 -8.00 29.18
N LYS A 59 -4.67 -6.94 29.37
CA LYS A 59 -5.03 -5.77 30.18
C LYS A 59 -6.32 -5.09 29.69
N VAL A 60 -6.53 -5.01 28.38
CA VAL A 60 -7.77 -4.43 27.80
C VAL A 60 -8.94 -5.42 27.73
N GLY A 61 -8.80 -6.60 28.33
CA GLY A 61 -9.86 -7.61 28.43
C GLY A 61 -9.96 -8.54 27.21
N GLY A 62 -8.88 -8.67 26.43
CA GLY A 62 -8.86 -9.53 25.25
C GLY A 62 -9.69 -9.00 24.07
N ASP A 63 -9.82 -7.68 23.97
CA ASP A 63 -10.64 -7.00 22.97
C ASP A 63 -9.76 -6.17 22.03
N TRP A 64 -9.76 -6.53 20.75
CA TRP A 64 -8.98 -5.82 19.74
C TRP A 64 -9.45 -4.39 19.49
N GLN A 65 -10.74 -4.08 19.65
CA GLN A 65 -11.22 -2.70 19.49
C GLN A 65 -10.68 -1.80 20.61
N LYS A 66 -10.63 -2.31 21.85
CA LYS A 66 -10.00 -1.58 22.96
C LYS A 66 -8.49 -1.50 22.79
N TYR A 67 -7.86 -2.56 22.28
CA TYR A 67 -6.43 -2.56 21.97
C TYR A 67 -6.06 -1.48 20.96
N LEU A 68 -6.88 -1.25 19.92
CA LEU A 68 -6.63 -0.20 18.92
C LEU A 68 -6.61 1.22 19.52
N ASN A 69 -7.32 1.45 20.63
CA ASN A 69 -7.29 2.75 21.34
C ASN A 69 -6.05 2.92 22.23
N GLU A 70 -5.48 1.82 22.72
CA GLU A 70 -4.25 1.80 23.53
C GLU A 70 -3.27 0.71 23.03
N PRO A 71 -2.74 0.85 21.81
CA PRO A 71 -1.89 -0.16 21.20
C PRO A 71 -0.50 -0.15 21.86
N SER A 72 0.10 -1.34 21.95
CA SER A 72 1.45 -1.51 22.48
C SER A 72 2.28 -2.39 21.55
N GLY A 73 3.16 -1.75 20.78
CA GLY A 73 4.08 -2.40 19.85
C GLY A 73 5.54 -2.25 20.27
N THR A 74 6.44 -2.64 19.38
CA THR A 74 7.91 -2.60 19.60
C THR A 74 8.61 -1.45 18.88
N GLY A 75 7.85 -0.53 18.27
CA GLY A 75 8.38 0.59 17.51
C GLY A 75 8.91 1.75 18.37
N PRO A 76 9.60 2.72 17.76
CA PRO A 76 10.24 3.83 18.46
C PRO A 76 9.27 4.94 18.90
N TRP A 77 8.01 4.87 18.50
CA TRP A 77 6.96 5.83 18.84
C TRP A 77 5.86 5.15 19.65
N LYS A 78 5.38 5.85 20.69
CA LYS A 78 4.22 5.46 21.50
C LYS A 78 3.03 6.33 21.14
N MET A 79 1.91 5.71 20.76
CA MET A 79 0.66 6.45 20.59
C MET A 79 0.10 6.86 21.95
N THR A 80 -0.21 8.14 22.12
CA THR A 80 -0.75 8.71 23.36
C THR A 80 -2.23 9.06 23.26
N LYS A 81 -2.73 9.29 22.05
CA LYS A 81 -4.13 9.60 21.80
C LYS A 81 -4.53 9.19 20.40
N LEU A 82 -5.73 8.63 20.26
CA LEU A 82 -6.42 8.43 19.00
C LEU A 82 -7.82 8.99 19.14
N VAL A 83 -8.16 9.95 18.29
CA VAL A 83 -9.53 10.41 18.10
C VAL A 83 -9.92 10.03 16.67
N PRO A 84 -10.79 9.01 16.49
CA PRO A 84 -11.15 8.53 15.17
C PRO A 84 -11.58 9.65 14.23
N ARG A 85 -11.04 9.67 13.01
CA ARG A 85 -11.28 10.67 11.96
C ARG A 85 -10.85 12.11 12.30
N GLU A 86 -10.16 12.32 13.41
CA GLU A 86 -9.69 13.66 13.81
C GLU A 86 -8.17 13.70 13.95
N ARG A 87 -7.56 12.82 14.74
CA ARG A 87 -6.09 12.81 14.93
C ARG A 87 -5.55 11.57 15.63
N ALA A 88 -4.27 11.29 15.40
CA ALA A 88 -3.47 10.43 16.27
C ALA A 88 -2.23 11.18 16.77
N GLU A 89 -1.91 11.04 18.05
CA GLU A 89 -0.78 11.70 18.69
C GLU A 89 0.23 10.65 19.16
N PHE A 90 1.51 10.93 18.94
CA PHE A 90 2.63 10.04 19.26
C PHE A 90 3.74 10.79 19.98
N VAL A 91 4.41 10.10 20.91
CA VAL A 91 5.62 10.58 21.60
C VAL A 91 6.74 9.54 21.50
N PRO A 92 8.02 9.94 21.60
CA PRO A 92 9.13 9.00 21.56
C PRO A 92 9.05 7.95 22.67
N PHE A 93 9.33 6.69 22.33
CA PHE A 93 9.56 5.65 23.31
C PHE A 93 11.03 5.64 23.72
N LYS A 94 11.37 6.42 24.76
CA LYS A 94 12.77 6.62 25.20
C LYS A 94 13.49 5.33 25.61
N GLU A 95 12.76 4.29 25.98
CA GLU A 95 13.31 2.97 26.35
C GLU A 95 13.36 2.00 25.15
N HIS A 96 13.31 2.50 23.92
CA HIS A 96 13.41 1.67 22.73
C HIS A 96 14.70 0.84 22.73
N TRP A 97 14.56 -0.45 22.44
CA TRP A 97 15.64 -1.45 22.53
C TRP A 97 16.78 -1.22 21.53
N ASP A 98 16.51 -0.51 20.43
CA ASP A 98 17.51 -0.09 19.47
C ASP A 98 17.79 1.42 19.62
N PRO A 99 18.95 1.81 20.18
CA PRO A 99 19.34 3.21 20.36
C PRO A 99 19.46 3.99 19.05
N SER A 100 19.76 3.32 17.93
CA SER A 100 19.93 3.97 16.62
C SER A 100 18.60 4.47 16.04
N ARG A 101 17.48 3.96 16.53
CA ARG A 101 16.13 4.28 16.06
C ARG A 101 15.40 5.28 16.96
N GLN A 102 16.10 5.91 17.91
CA GLN A 102 15.50 6.91 18.78
C GLN A 102 15.00 8.12 17.96
N PRO A 103 13.71 8.50 18.11
CA PRO A 103 13.20 9.65 17.39
C PRO A 103 13.89 10.96 17.80
N LYS A 104 14.08 11.84 16.83
CA LYS A 104 14.66 13.18 17.04
C LYS A 104 13.60 14.25 17.37
N LEU A 105 12.33 13.94 17.15
CA LEU A 105 11.19 14.83 17.37
C LEU A 105 10.53 14.49 18.71
N ASP A 106 10.02 15.48 19.43
CA ASP A 106 9.38 15.28 20.74
C ASP A 106 7.93 14.78 20.64
N LYS A 107 7.26 15.08 19.52
CA LYS A 107 5.86 14.71 19.29
C LYS A 107 5.57 14.63 17.79
N VAL A 108 4.71 13.72 17.40
CA VAL A 108 4.11 13.67 16.06
C VAL A 108 2.59 13.67 16.22
N ILE A 109 1.91 14.50 15.44
CA ILE A 109 0.45 14.51 15.34
C ILE A 109 0.11 14.26 13.88
N THR A 110 -0.67 13.22 13.63
CA THR A 110 -1.21 12.95 12.29
C THR A 110 -2.67 13.35 12.25
N ILE A 111 -3.05 14.08 11.20
CA ILE A 111 -4.41 14.62 11.01
C ILE A 111 -4.90 14.07 9.66
N PRO A 112 -6.08 13.43 9.60
CA PRO A 112 -6.62 12.91 8.36
C PRO A 112 -7.21 14.07 7.54
N ILE A 113 -6.51 14.45 6.47
CA ILE A 113 -6.98 15.40 5.47
C ILE A 113 -6.97 14.67 4.11
N PRO A 114 -8.07 13.99 3.73
CA PRO A 114 -8.08 13.11 2.56
C PRO A 114 -7.92 13.86 1.23
N GLU A 115 -8.48 15.06 1.13
CA GLU A 115 -8.50 15.83 -0.13
C GLU A 115 -7.12 16.51 -0.36
N PRO A 116 -6.47 16.28 -1.52
CA PRO A 116 -5.12 16.78 -1.78
C PRO A 116 -4.97 18.30 -1.71
N ASN A 117 -5.91 19.09 -2.25
CA ASN A 117 -5.81 20.55 -2.23
C ASN A 117 -5.93 21.12 -0.82
N ALA A 118 -6.78 20.54 0.02
CA ALA A 118 -6.92 20.89 1.42
C ALA A 118 -5.62 20.60 2.19
N ARG A 119 -4.94 19.47 1.93
CA ARG A 119 -3.60 19.21 2.51
C ARG A 119 -2.57 20.25 2.07
N THR A 120 -2.51 20.54 0.78
CA THR A 120 -1.59 21.54 0.23
C THR A 120 -1.82 22.90 0.89
N ASN A 121 -3.07 23.33 1.02
CA ASN A 121 -3.40 24.61 1.64
C ASN A 121 -3.06 24.64 3.13
N ALA A 122 -3.28 23.54 3.87
CA ALA A 122 -2.89 23.42 5.27
C ALA A 122 -1.36 23.56 5.44
N LEU A 123 -0.57 22.97 4.54
CA LEU A 123 0.89 23.13 4.55
C LEU A 123 1.30 24.58 4.25
N LEU A 124 0.73 25.19 3.22
CA LEU A 124 1.01 26.58 2.84
C LEU A 124 0.60 27.59 3.92
N ALA A 125 -0.45 27.29 4.68
CA ALA A 125 -0.91 28.10 5.81
C ALA A 125 -0.08 27.89 7.08
N GLY A 126 0.86 26.92 7.10
CA GLY A 126 1.65 26.57 8.28
C GLY A 126 0.85 25.81 9.35
N GLU A 127 -0.28 25.19 8.99
CA GLU A 127 -1.09 24.38 9.91
C GLU A 127 -0.50 22.99 10.12
N VAL A 128 0.29 22.50 9.17
CA VAL A 128 1.02 21.22 9.24
C VAL A 128 2.45 21.40 8.73
N ASP A 129 3.37 20.60 9.26
CA ASP A 129 4.80 20.67 8.89
C ASP A 129 5.16 19.78 7.69
N TRP A 130 4.29 18.82 7.36
CA TRP A 130 4.52 17.83 6.31
C TRP A 130 3.20 17.26 5.79
N ILE A 131 3.16 16.98 4.49
CA ILE A 131 2.06 16.27 3.84
C ILE A 131 2.61 15.20 2.91
N GLU A 132 1.81 14.15 2.71
CA GLU A 132 2.03 13.15 1.66
C GLU A 132 1.21 13.52 0.42
N ALA A 133 1.71 13.15 -0.76
CA ALA A 133 0.95 13.16 -2.02
C ALA A 133 0.24 14.49 -2.34
N PRO A 134 0.91 15.65 -2.38
CA PRO A 134 0.26 16.90 -2.80
C PRO A 134 -0.35 16.78 -4.20
N ALA A 135 -1.32 17.63 -4.51
CA ALA A 135 -1.85 17.71 -5.87
C ALA A 135 -0.70 18.06 -6.85
N PRO A 136 -0.55 17.35 -8.00
CA PRO A 136 0.59 17.56 -8.91
C PRO A 136 0.75 19.00 -9.41
N ASP A 137 -0.35 19.68 -9.66
CA ASP A 137 -0.41 21.07 -10.10
C ASP A 137 0.04 22.08 -9.03
N ALA A 138 -0.02 21.71 -7.75
CA ALA A 138 0.45 22.53 -6.65
C ALA A 138 1.96 22.43 -6.41
N ILE A 139 2.63 21.41 -6.95
CA ILE A 139 4.06 21.16 -6.69
C ILE A 139 4.94 22.35 -7.07
N PRO A 140 4.81 22.98 -8.27
CA PRO A 140 5.63 24.16 -8.60
C PRO A 140 5.45 25.32 -7.62
N ARG A 141 4.24 25.51 -7.08
CA ARG A 141 3.97 26.53 -6.06
C ARG A 141 4.64 26.17 -4.73
N LEU A 142 4.56 24.91 -4.30
CA LEU A 142 5.23 24.46 -3.08
C LEU A 142 6.74 24.69 -3.14
N GLU A 143 7.37 24.40 -4.30
CA GLU A 143 8.79 24.67 -4.52
C GLU A 143 9.13 26.17 -4.48
N GLN A 144 8.28 27.02 -5.08
CA GLN A 144 8.44 28.49 -5.03
C GLN A 144 8.36 29.04 -3.60
N GLU A 145 7.53 28.43 -2.75
CA GLU A 145 7.40 28.77 -1.32
C GLU A 145 8.52 28.13 -0.46
N GLY A 146 9.50 27.47 -1.08
CA GLY A 146 10.68 26.91 -0.41
C GLY A 146 10.47 25.54 0.23
N MET A 147 9.36 24.86 -0.04
CA MET A 147 9.11 23.52 0.45
C MET A 147 10.00 22.50 -0.27
N VAL A 148 10.47 21.48 0.46
CA VAL A 148 11.27 20.39 -0.10
C VAL A 148 10.34 19.28 -0.60
N ILE A 149 10.39 19.00 -1.89
CA ILE A 149 9.68 17.87 -2.49
C ILE A 149 10.60 16.65 -2.48
N SER A 150 10.15 15.58 -1.83
CA SER A 150 10.82 14.29 -1.83
C SER A 150 9.96 13.27 -2.56
N SER A 151 10.53 12.66 -3.59
CA SER A 151 9.90 11.58 -4.36
C SER A 151 10.86 10.42 -4.50
N ASN A 152 10.35 9.19 -4.41
CA ASN A 152 11.09 7.98 -4.69
C ASN A 152 10.28 7.07 -5.62
N LEU A 153 10.99 6.29 -6.44
CA LEU A 153 10.34 5.16 -7.10
C LEU A 153 10.04 4.11 -6.04
N TYR A 154 8.76 3.86 -5.80
CA TYR A 154 8.29 2.78 -4.95
C TYR A 154 7.50 1.80 -5.84
N PRO A 155 7.59 0.47 -5.63
CA PRO A 155 6.81 -0.52 -6.38
C PRO A 155 5.32 -0.49 -5.97
N HIS A 156 4.64 0.63 -6.22
CA HIS A 156 3.22 0.86 -5.90
C HIS A 156 2.35 0.57 -7.13
N VAL A 157 2.42 -0.63 -7.69
CA VAL A 157 1.57 -0.97 -8.85
C VAL A 157 0.24 -1.52 -8.37
N TRP A 158 -0.83 -0.73 -8.52
CA TRP A 158 -2.19 -1.17 -8.24
C TRP A 158 -2.83 -1.71 -9.51
N SER A 159 -2.83 -3.03 -9.64
CA SER A 159 -3.47 -3.69 -10.77
C SER A 159 -5.00 -3.65 -10.63
N TRP A 160 -5.67 -3.44 -11.77
CA TRP A 160 -7.12 -3.59 -11.84
C TRP A 160 -7.51 -5.04 -11.55
N HIS A 161 -8.38 -5.24 -10.57
CA HIS A 161 -8.99 -6.53 -10.29
C HIS A 161 -10.13 -6.78 -11.27
N LEU A 162 -9.81 -7.49 -12.37
CA LEU A 162 -10.78 -7.74 -13.43
C LEU A 162 -11.78 -8.81 -12.99
N SER A 163 -13.08 -8.52 -13.10
CA SER A 163 -14.12 -9.50 -12.82
C SER A 163 -14.01 -10.69 -13.77
N ARG A 164 -13.92 -11.91 -13.22
CA ARG A 164 -13.81 -13.17 -13.97
C ARG A 164 -15.10 -14.00 -13.94
N VAL A 165 -16.21 -13.41 -13.50
CA VAL A 165 -17.52 -14.07 -13.52
C VAL A 165 -17.89 -14.53 -14.94
N GLU A 166 -18.73 -15.56 -15.05
CA GLU A 166 -19.21 -16.04 -16.34
C GLU A 166 -19.84 -14.89 -17.15
N GLY A 167 -19.54 -14.83 -18.45
CA GLY A 167 -19.99 -13.75 -19.33
C GLY A 167 -19.19 -12.44 -19.23
N SER A 168 -18.26 -12.29 -18.28
CA SER A 168 -17.41 -11.10 -18.21
C SER A 168 -16.55 -10.93 -19.48
N PRO A 169 -16.50 -9.72 -20.10
CA PRO A 169 -15.66 -9.48 -21.27
C PRO A 169 -14.17 -9.66 -20.96
N TRP A 170 -13.77 -9.49 -19.69
CA TRP A 170 -12.39 -9.69 -19.23
C TRP A 170 -11.91 -11.12 -19.30
N ASN A 171 -12.79 -12.11 -19.51
CA ASN A 171 -12.39 -13.49 -19.71
C ASN A 171 -11.63 -13.69 -21.03
N ASP A 172 -11.93 -12.88 -22.06
CA ASP A 172 -11.18 -12.87 -23.31
C ASP A 172 -9.83 -12.15 -23.14
N ILE A 173 -8.74 -12.83 -23.50
CA ILE A 173 -7.38 -12.25 -23.43
C ILE A 173 -7.20 -11.07 -24.38
N ARG A 174 -7.90 -11.05 -25.52
CA ARG A 174 -7.83 -9.97 -26.50
C ARG A 174 -8.39 -8.69 -25.93
N VAL A 175 -9.47 -8.76 -25.15
CA VAL A 175 -10.04 -7.61 -24.43
C VAL A 175 -9.04 -7.06 -23.41
N ARG A 176 -8.34 -7.93 -22.65
CA ARG A 176 -7.31 -7.49 -21.68
C ARG A 176 -6.09 -6.86 -22.36
N LYS A 177 -5.66 -7.40 -23.50
CA LYS A 177 -4.57 -6.83 -24.31
C LYS A 177 -4.98 -5.48 -24.90
N ALA A 178 -6.18 -5.40 -25.48
CA ALA A 178 -6.73 -4.15 -26.01
C ALA A 178 -6.81 -3.06 -24.92
N ALA A 179 -7.31 -3.38 -23.73
CA ALA A 179 -7.36 -2.43 -22.63
C ALA A 179 -5.98 -1.91 -22.21
N ASN A 180 -4.93 -2.74 -22.27
CA ASN A 180 -3.57 -2.28 -21.98
C ASN A 180 -2.99 -1.36 -23.05
N LEU A 181 -3.40 -1.53 -24.31
CA LEU A 181 -2.98 -0.73 -25.46
C LEU A 181 -3.79 0.56 -25.62
N ALA A 182 -5.02 0.61 -25.10
CA ALA A 182 -5.89 1.79 -25.21
C ALA A 182 -5.56 2.89 -24.18
N ILE A 183 -4.69 2.61 -23.20
CA ILE A 183 -4.36 3.57 -22.14
C ILE A 183 -3.26 4.52 -22.62
N ASP A 184 -3.56 5.82 -22.64
CA ASP A 184 -2.57 6.88 -22.81
C ASP A 184 -1.75 7.04 -21.52
N ARG A 185 -0.62 6.32 -21.47
CA ARG A 185 0.26 6.31 -20.29
C ARG A 185 1.09 7.59 -20.19
N GLU A 186 1.47 8.18 -21.32
CA GLU A 186 2.25 9.41 -21.35
C GLU A 186 1.39 10.58 -20.85
N GLY A 187 0.15 10.70 -21.33
CA GLY A 187 -0.80 11.69 -20.86
C GLY A 187 -1.12 11.55 -19.36
N ILE A 188 -1.20 10.32 -18.83
CA ILE A 188 -1.36 10.09 -17.38
C ILE A 188 -0.12 10.55 -16.60
N ILE A 189 1.09 10.28 -17.09
CA ILE A 189 2.33 10.72 -16.42
C ILE A 189 2.42 12.25 -16.41
N GLU A 190 2.05 12.90 -17.51
CA GLU A 190 1.98 14.37 -17.60
C GLU A 190 0.93 14.94 -16.64
N LEU A 191 -0.28 14.36 -16.60
CA LEU A 191 -1.33 14.73 -15.66
C LEU A 191 -0.88 14.63 -14.19
N LEU A 192 -0.02 13.64 -13.89
CA LEU A 192 0.57 13.43 -12.56
C LEU A 192 1.87 14.24 -12.34
N GLY A 193 2.14 15.25 -13.17
CA GLY A 193 3.28 16.16 -13.02
C GLY A 193 4.64 15.50 -13.19
N GLY A 194 4.70 14.35 -13.86
CA GLY A 194 5.94 13.56 -14.02
C GLY A 194 6.35 12.74 -12.80
N TYR A 195 5.52 12.71 -11.74
CA TYR A 195 5.75 11.97 -10.50
C TYR A 195 5.35 10.49 -10.57
N ALA A 196 4.86 10.04 -11.74
CA ALA A 196 4.62 8.64 -12.03
C ALA A 196 5.71 8.05 -12.94
N ARG A 197 5.77 6.72 -12.97
CA ARG A 197 6.55 5.96 -13.96
C ARG A 197 5.64 4.95 -14.62
N GLU A 198 5.88 4.71 -15.90
CA GLU A 198 5.10 3.75 -16.66
C GLU A 198 5.26 2.35 -16.06
N ALA A 199 4.15 1.73 -15.66
CA ALA A 199 4.13 0.35 -15.22
C ALA A 199 4.20 -0.59 -16.45
N LYS A 200 5.30 -1.35 -16.56
CA LYS A 200 5.48 -2.40 -17.57
C LYS A 200 5.13 -3.81 -17.06
N GLY A 201 4.77 -3.93 -15.78
CA GLY A 201 4.44 -5.18 -15.10
C GLY A 201 4.11 -4.94 -13.62
N HIS A 202 4.06 -6.01 -12.82
CA HIS A 202 3.80 -5.91 -11.37
C HIS A 202 5.01 -5.38 -10.59
N VAL A 203 6.21 -5.53 -11.15
CA VAL A 203 7.47 -5.00 -10.61
C VAL A 203 8.14 -4.12 -11.66
N SER A 204 9.11 -3.31 -11.24
CA SER A 204 9.91 -2.50 -12.16
C SER A 204 10.68 -3.38 -13.15
N SER A 205 11.00 -2.86 -14.35
CA SER A 205 11.81 -3.59 -15.34
C SER A 205 13.24 -3.91 -14.87
N THR A 206 13.72 -3.23 -13.83
CA THR A 206 15.02 -3.49 -13.19
C THR A 206 14.95 -4.55 -12.09
N ASP A 207 13.76 -5.02 -11.75
CA ASP A 207 13.57 -6.03 -10.70
C ASP A 207 13.95 -7.42 -11.23
N PRO A 208 14.70 -8.24 -10.46
CA PRO A 208 15.04 -9.61 -10.85
C PRO A 208 13.83 -10.51 -11.17
N TRP A 209 12.64 -10.18 -10.67
CA TRP A 209 11.40 -10.92 -10.92
C TRP A 209 10.58 -10.41 -12.11
N PHE A 210 11.05 -9.38 -12.83
CA PHE A 210 10.34 -8.85 -13.98
C PHE A 210 10.18 -9.89 -15.11
N GLY A 211 11.19 -10.74 -15.28
CA GLY A 211 11.22 -11.77 -16.32
C GLY A 211 11.30 -11.19 -17.73
N GLU A 212 10.81 -11.94 -18.72
CA GLU A 212 10.82 -11.59 -20.15
C GLU A 212 9.38 -11.53 -20.69
N PRO A 213 8.63 -10.43 -20.48
CA PRO A 213 7.24 -10.34 -20.91
C PRO A 213 7.13 -10.38 -22.44
N GLY A 214 6.41 -11.38 -22.96
CA GLY A 214 6.16 -11.52 -24.41
C GLY A 214 5.11 -10.56 -24.99
N PHE A 215 4.51 -9.70 -24.16
CA PHE A 215 3.58 -8.66 -24.58
C PHE A 215 4.09 -7.31 -24.08
N GLU A 216 4.34 -6.40 -25.01
CA GLU A 216 4.77 -5.04 -24.71
C GLU A 216 3.58 -4.20 -24.26
N LEU A 217 3.65 -3.67 -23.03
CA LEU A 217 2.72 -2.63 -22.59
C LEU A 217 3.12 -1.30 -23.20
N LYS A 218 2.22 -0.69 -23.97
CA LYS A 218 2.38 0.63 -24.61
C LYS A 218 1.01 1.21 -24.94
N SER A 219 0.95 2.45 -25.42
CA SER A 219 -0.25 3.02 -26.03
C SER A 219 -0.26 2.71 -27.54
N ASP A 220 -1.30 2.03 -28.02
CA ASP A 220 -1.57 1.72 -29.43
C ASP A 220 -3.08 1.51 -29.64
N PRO A 221 -3.86 2.61 -29.74
CA PRO A 221 -5.33 2.55 -29.86
C PRO A 221 -5.81 1.79 -31.11
N ASP A 222 -5.06 1.82 -32.20
CA ASP A 222 -5.40 1.11 -33.45
C ASP A 222 -5.28 -0.41 -33.27
N ALA A 223 -4.17 -0.87 -32.67
CA ALA A 223 -4.02 -2.28 -32.33
C ALA A 223 -5.05 -2.73 -31.28
N ALA A 224 -5.40 -1.87 -30.33
CA ALA A 224 -6.47 -2.12 -29.36
C ALA A 224 -7.82 -2.34 -30.07
N ALA A 225 -8.20 -1.45 -30.98
CA ALA A 225 -9.44 -1.54 -31.75
C ALA A 225 -9.49 -2.82 -32.59
N LYS A 226 -8.38 -3.21 -33.22
CA LYS A 226 -8.27 -4.46 -33.97
C LYS A 226 -8.51 -5.69 -33.07
N LEU A 227 -7.90 -5.74 -31.89
CA LEU A 227 -8.10 -6.83 -30.94
C LEU A 227 -9.55 -6.92 -30.44
N LEU A 228 -10.22 -5.78 -30.26
CA LEU A 228 -11.64 -5.74 -29.91
C LEU A 228 -12.54 -6.24 -31.04
N ALA A 229 -12.24 -5.86 -32.30
CA ALA A 229 -12.94 -6.37 -33.49
C ALA A 229 -12.81 -7.88 -33.62
N GLU A 230 -11.61 -8.43 -33.44
CA GLU A 230 -11.37 -9.87 -33.42
C GLU A 230 -12.13 -10.57 -32.28
N ALA A 231 -12.33 -9.89 -31.15
CA ALA A 231 -13.13 -10.36 -30.03
C ALA A 231 -14.66 -10.18 -30.23
N GLY A 232 -15.09 -9.68 -31.38
CA GLY A 232 -16.50 -9.52 -31.75
C GLY A 232 -17.15 -8.28 -31.16
N TYR A 233 -16.36 -7.24 -30.86
CA TYR A 233 -16.82 -5.92 -30.44
C TYR A 233 -16.59 -4.89 -31.55
N GLY A 234 -17.41 -3.85 -31.57
CA GLY A 234 -17.32 -2.79 -32.56
C GLY A 234 -18.25 -1.63 -32.21
N PRO A 235 -18.41 -0.64 -33.11
CA PRO A 235 -19.26 0.53 -32.86
C PRO A 235 -20.70 0.17 -32.45
N ASP A 236 -21.29 -0.86 -33.08
CA ASP A 236 -22.66 -1.33 -32.79
C ASP A 236 -22.74 -2.29 -31.60
N LYS A 237 -21.60 -2.78 -31.11
CA LYS A 237 -21.51 -3.72 -29.97
C LYS A 237 -20.26 -3.39 -29.14
N PRO A 238 -20.29 -2.29 -28.37
CA PRO A 238 -19.15 -1.89 -27.56
C PRO A 238 -18.87 -2.90 -26.44
N VAL A 239 -17.63 -2.92 -25.96
CA VAL A 239 -17.30 -3.60 -24.71
C VAL A 239 -17.87 -2.78 -23.56
N GLU A 240 -18.81 -3.34 -22.80
CA GLU A 240 -19.36 -2.69 -21.61
C GLU A 240 -18.74 -3.30 -20.34
N VAL A 241 -18.19 -2.44 -19.48
CA VAL A 241 -17.61 -2.83 -18.20
C VAL A 241 -18.03 -1.84 -17.12
N LYS A 242 -18.26 -2.35 -15.91
CA LYS A 242 -18.47 -1.52 -14.72
C LYS A 242 -17.16 -1.41 -13.96
N VAL A 243 -16.77 -0.17 -13.68
CA VAL A 243 -15.55 0.16 -12.95
C VAL A 243 -15.93 0.68 -11.57
N LEU A 244 -15.30 0.14 -10.54
CA LEU A 244 -15.44 0.59 -9.16
C LEU A 244 -14.08 1.09 -8.69
N ILE A 245 -14.04 2.32 -8.21
CA ILE A 245 -12.86 2.94 -7.61
C ILE A 245 -13.24 3.57 -6.27
N SER A 246 -12.27 3.66 -5.36
CA SER A 246 -12.47 4.44 -4.13
C SER A 246 -12.43 5.93 -4.49
N ALA A 247 -13.21 6.75 -3.78
CA ALA A 247 -13.20 8.20 -3.94
C ALA A 247 -11.92 8.86 -3.37
N SER A 248 -11.13 8.14 -2.56
CA SER A 248 -9.88 8.64 -1.96
C SER A 248 -9.03 7.50 -1.37
N GLY A 249 -7.77 7.82 -1.01
CA GLY A 249 -6.85 6.94 -0.29
C GLY A 249 -5.50 6.79 -1.00
N SER A 250 -4.43 6.59 -0.23
CA SER A 250 -3.06 6.41 -0.77
C SER A 250 -2.95 5.25 -1.76
N GLY A 251 -3.89 4.30 -1.70
CA GLY A 251 -4.02 3.19 -2.64
C GLY A 251 -4.59 3.51 -4.03
N GLN A 252 -4.90 4.76 -4.35
CA GLN A 252 -5.39 5.13 -5.68
C GLN A 252 -4.49 6.18 -6.35
N MET A 253 -3.35 6.48 -5.75
CA MET A 253 -2.22 7.17 -6.41
C MET A 253 -1.44 6.15 -7.24
#